data_AF-A0A7W1J100-F1
#
_entry.id   AF-A0A7W1J100-F1
#
_cell.length_a   1.000
_cell.length_b   1.000
_cell.length_c   1.000
_cell.angle_alpha   90.00
_cell.angle_beta   90.00
_cell.angle_gamma   90.00
#
_symmetry.space_group_name_H-M   'P 1'
#
loop_
_entity.id
_entity.type
_entity.pdbx_description
1 polymer ?
#
loop_
_entity_poly.entity_id
_entity_poly.type
_entity_poly.pdbx_seq_one_letter_code
_entity_poly.pdbx_strand_id
1 'polypeptide(L)'
;MRHLLILALALVTVLALPLAAADAPKLPPKAQEVVDKLEKSEAKLTTDYKKSVNTERAKSISDLQKAQKDVTKSGDLDGALAIKKQIEELQAKIAADEETDLLGNKNSKADPAKLLVGKWDFIKTNGVAGTLDFKADGNCIATITAPVAFPYVPCKWEMKEEKVLLTWLSDATKVDSLVFTAATKLAGDTHDVGKNSINATKQPVEK
;
A
#
# COMPACT_ATOMS: atom_id res chain seq x y z
N MET A 1 -6.29 5.22 -65.11
CA MET A 1 -6.65 6.64 -65.18
C MET A 1 -7.04 7.07 -63.76
N ARG A 2 -6.18 7.82 -63.05
CA ARG A 2 -6.18 9.31 -63.06
C ARG A 2 -7.52 9.81 -62.50
N HIS A 3 -7.70 10.45 -61.34
CA HIS A 3 -6.88 11.31 -60.46
C HIS A 3 -7.48 11.24 -59.03
N LEU A 4 -6.72 11.17 -57.94
CA LEU A 4 -5.98 12.26 -57.29
C LEU A 4 -6.91 13.38 -56.76
N LEU A 5 -7.40 13.22 -55.52
CA LEU A 5 -7.79 14.36 -54.68
C LEU A 5 -7.10 14.20 -53.32
N ILE A 6 -5.88 14.71 -53.29
CA ILE A 6 -5.06 14.92 -52.10
C ILE A 6 -5.71 16.05 -51.31
N LEU A 7 -6.43 15.73 -50.25
CA LEU A 7 -6.81 16.73 -49.25
C LEU A 7 -5.65 16.82 -48.26
N ALA A 8 -4.77 17.80 -48.54
CA ALA A 8 -3.69 18.20 -47.66
C ALA A 8 -4.29 18.74 -46.35
N LEU A 9 -4.40 17.88 -45.34
CA LEU A 9 -4.64 18.32 -43.98
C LEU A 9 -3.30 18.81 -43.43
N ALA A 10 -3.24 20.11 -43.22
CA ALA A 10 -2.07 20.86 -42.82
C ALA A 10 -1.34 20.19 -41.66
N LEU A 11 -0.13 19.72 -41.95
CA LEU A 11 0.91 19.42 -40.99
C LEU A 11 1.21 20.73 -40.25
N VAL A 12 0.58 20.94 -39.09
CA VAL A 12 1.00 21.98 -38.15
C VAL A 12 2.34 21.53 -37.60
N THR A 13 3.41 21.95 -38.27
CA THR A 13 4.76 21.96 -37.74
C THR A 13 4.76 22.85 -36.51
N VAL A 14 4.53 22.25 -35.34
CA VAL A 14 4.81 22.88 -34.06
C VAL A 14 6.31 23.09 -34.03
N LEU A 15 6.72 24.32 -34.36
CA LEU A 15 8.03 24.86 -34.04
C LEU A 15 8.30 24.52 -32.56
N ALA A 16 9.25 23.61 -32.34
CA ALA A 16 9.85 23.36 -31.05
C ALA A 16 10.63 24.60 -30.64
N LEU A 17 9.90 25.62 -30.18
CA LEU A 17 10.46 26.68 -29.36
C LEU A 17 11.11 25.99 -28.15
N PRO A 18 12.36 26.30 -27.82
CA PRO A 18 12.89 25.96 -26.51
C PRO A 18 12.04 26.75 -25.53
N LEU A 19 11.03 26.10 -24.95
CA LEU A 19 10.44 26.53 -23.70
C LEU A 19 11.58 26.49 -22.70
N ALA A 20 12.26 27.62 -22.57
CA ALA A 20 13.00 27.94 -21.36
C ALA A 20 12.06 27.56 -20.23
N ALA A 21 12.48 26.60 -19.41
CA ALA A 21 11.81 26.23 -18.19
C ALA A 21 11.80 27.48 -17.30
N ALA A 22 10.82 28.35 -17.53
CA ALA A 22 10.44 29.37 -16.60
C ALA A 22 9.98 28.59 -15.38
N ASP A 23 10.77 28.64 -14.32
CA ASP A 23 10.43 28.10 -13.01
C ASP A 23 8.96 28.38 -12.74
N ALA A 24 8.15 27.32 -12.75
CA ALA A 24 6.74 27.44 -12.42
C ALA A 24 6.66 28.15 -11.07
N PRO A 25 5.91 29.26 -10.95
CA PRO A 25 5.86 30.04 -9.73
C PRO A 25 5.42 29.13 -8.58
N LYS A 26 6.35 28.89 -7.65
CA LYS A 26 6.13 28.05 -6.48
C LYS A 26 4.89 28.59 -5.75
N LEU A 27 3.88 27.74 -5.62
CA LEU A 27 2.66 28.10 -4.90
C LEU A 27 3.03 28.57 -3.48
N PRO A 28 2.36 29.61 -2.96
CA PRO A 28 2.51 29.99 -1.56
C PRO A 28 2.27 28.77 -0.66
N PRO A 29 2.99 28.59 0.46
CA PRO A 29 2.95 27.35 1.26
C PRO A 29 1.55 26.90 1.67
N LYS A 30 0.64 27.85 1.97
CA LYS A 30 -0.76 27.54 2.29
C LYS A 30 -1.56 27.02 1.10
N ALA A 31 -1.27 27.49 -0.11
CA ALA A 31 -1.90 27.00 -1.33
C ALA A 31 -1.35 25.61 -1.70
N GLN A 32 -0.04 25.38 -1.51
CA GLN A 32 0.56 24.06 -1.69
C GLN A 32 -0.05 23.02 -0.74
N GLU A 33 -0.25 23.37 0.54
CA GLU A 33 -0.88 22.47 1.52
C GLU A 33 -2.31 22.06 1.13
N VAL A 34 -3.08 22.95 0.49
CA VAL A 34 -4.43 22.64 0.00
C VAL A 34 -4.38 21.71 -1.20
N VAL A 35 -3.44 21.91 -2.12
CA VAL A 35 -3.22 21.01 -3.27
C VAL A 35 -2.79 19.63 -2.79
N ASP A 36 -1.84 19.54 -1.86
CA ASP A 36 -1.37 18.26 -1.30
C ASP A 36 -2.52 17.51 -0.57
N LYS A 37 -3.40 18.24 0.13
CA LYS A 37 -4.60 17.67 0.76
C LYS A 37 -5.61 17.18 -0.27
N LEU A 38 -5.81 17.94 -1.35
CA LEU A 38 -6.70 17.56 -2.44
C LEU A 38 -6.19 16.28 -3.12
N GLU A 39 -4.94 16.25 -3.55
CA GLU A 39 -4.30 15.07 -4.15
C GLU A 39 -4.41 13.85 -3.24
N LYS A 40 -4.16 14.02 -1.93
CA LYS A 40 -4.33 12.94 -0.95
C LYS A 40 -5.77 12.45 -0.85
N SER A 41 -6.75 13.37 -0.92
CA SER A 41 -8.17 13.02 -0.86
C SER A 41 -8.65 12.32 -2.13
N GLU A 42 -8.19 12.76 -3.31
CA GLU A 42 -8.51 12.15 -4.61
C GLU A 42 -7.90 10.76 -4.75
N ALA A 43 -6.65 10.59 -4.30
CA ALA A 43 -6.01 9.28 -4.22
C ALA A 43 -6.82 8.34 -3.32
N LYS A 44 -7.24 8.81 -2.14
CA LYS A 44 -8.07 8.02 -1.22
C LYS A 44 -9.41 7.62 -1.84
N LEU A 45 -10.13 8.58 -2.44
CA LEU A 45 -11.41 8.32 -3.09
C LEU A 45 -11.29 7.32 -4.23
N THR A 46 -10.22 7.42 -5.03
CA THR A 46 -9.94 6.48 -6.11
C THR A 46 -9.70 5.07 -5.58
N THR A 47 -8.92 4.93 -4.50
CA THR A 47 -8.67 3.64 -3.84
C THR A 47 -9.96 3.05 -3.26
N ASP A 48 -10.75 3.86 -2.56
CA ASP A 48 -12.01 3.41 -1.94
C ASP A 48 -13.02 2.96 -3.02
N TYR A 49 -13.12 3.71 -4.13
CA TYR A 49 -13.92 3.33 -5.28
C TYR A 49 -13.48 2.00 -5.89
N LYS A 50 -12.18 1.85 -6.23
CA LYS A 50 -11.65 0.61 -6.80
C LYS A 50 -11.89 -0.59 -5.88
N LYS A 51 -11.68 -0.41 -4.57
CA LYS A 51 -11.93 -1.45 -3.57
C LYS A 51 -13.40 -1.86 -3.52
N SER A 52 -14.32 -0.89 -3.51
CA SER A 52 -15.76 -1.16 -3.51
C SER A 52 -16.18 -1.92 -4.76
N VAL A 53 -15.71 -1.49 -5.94
CA VAL A 53 -15.98 -2.16 -7.21
C VAL A 53 -15.43 -3.59 -7.21
N ASN A 54 -14.19 -3.80 -6.77
CA ASN A 54 -13.60 -5.14 -6.71
C ASN A 54 -14.30 -6.06 -5.71
N THR A 55 -14.82 -5.51 -4.61
CA THR A 55 -15.64 -6.26 -3.64
C THR A 55 -16.93 -6.77 -4.28
N GLU A 56 -17.63 -5.92 -5.03
CA GLU A 56 -18.86 -6.33 -5.73
C GLU A 56 -18.57 -7.31 -6.88
N ARG A 57 -17.45 -7.15 -7.58
CA ARG A 57 -16.99 -8.13 -8.59
C ARG A 57 -16.68 -9.49 -7.96
N ALA A 58 -16.03 -9.53 -6.80
CA ALA A 58 -15.75 -10.78 -6.08
C ALA A 58 -17.02 -11.49 -5.63
N LYS A 59 -18.02 -10.75 -5.14
CA LYS A 59 -19.36 -11.30 -4.84
C LYS A 59 -20.01 -11.89 -6.08
N SER A 60 -20.00 -11.13 -7.18
CA SER A 60 -20.54 -11.58 -8.47
C SER A 60 -19.86 -12.86 -8.97
N ILE A 61 -18.54 -12.98 -8.82
CA ILE A 61 -17.80 -14.21 -9.12
C ILE A 61 -18.31 -15.37 -8.28
N SER A 62 -18.53 -15.18 -6.97
CA SER A 62 -19.05 -16.24 -6.10
C SER A 62 -20.42 -16.72 -6.53
N ASP A 63 -21.30 -15.81 -6.95
CA ASP A 63 -22.64 -16.18 -7.43
C ASP A 63 -22.59 -16.85 -8.80
N LEU A 64 -21.71 -16.39 -9.70
CA LEU A 64 -21.45 -17.06 -10.98
C LEU A 64 -20.87 -18.46 -10.79
N GLN A 65 -19.99 -18.68 -9.81
CA GLN A 65 -19.47 -20.01 -9.50
C GLN A 65 -20.56 -20.99 -9.04
N LYS A 66 -21.53 -20.50 -8.25
CA LYS A 66 -22.70 -21.30 -7.86
C LYS A 66 -23.54 -21.63 -9.10
N ALA A 67 -23.86 -20.63 -9.91
CA ALA A 67 -24.61 -20.81 -11.15
C ALA A 67 -23.91 -21.79 -12.11
N GLN A 68 -22.59 -21.69 -12.28
CA GLN A 68 -21.81 -22.61 -13.08
C GLN A 68 -21.95 -24.05 -12.59
N LYS A 69 -21.88 -24.26 -11.28
CA LYS A 69 -22.01 -25.59 -10.68
C LYS A 69 -23.39 -26.18 -10.92
N ASP A 70 -24.42 -25.36 -10.86
CA ASP A 70 -25.80 -25.82 -11.07
C ASP A 70 -26.10 -26.10 -12.55
N VAL A 71 -25.61 -25.25 -13.45
CA VAL A 71 -25.70 -25.44 -14.91
C VAL A 71 -24.90 -26.68 -15.37
N THR A 72 -23.75 -26.95 -14.76
CA THR A 72 -22.99 -28.19 -15.00
C THR A 72 -23.78 -29.43 -14.57
N LYS A 73 -24.48 -29.37 -13.42
CA LYS A 73 -25.31 -30.49 -12.95
C LYS A 73 -26.52 -30.75 -13.84
N SER A 74 -27.08 -29.72 -14.47
CA SER A 74 -28.17 -29.89 -15.44
C SER A 74 -27.71 -30.39 -16.82
N GLY A 75 -26.40 -30.60 -17.01
CA GLY A 75 -25.84 -31.12 -18.26
C GLY A 75 -25.65 -30.07 -19.36
N ASP A 76 -25.89 -28.78 -19.08
CA ASP A 76 -25.67 -27.69 -20.02
C ASP A 76 -24.21 -27.22 -19.96
N LEU A 77 -23.34 -27.96 -20.63
CA LEU A 77 -21.90 -27.68 -20.63
C LEU A 77 -21.56 -26.37 -21.35
N ASP A 78 -22.34 -25.99 -22.36
CA ASP A 78 -22.15 -24.75 -23.10
C ASP A 78 -22.48 -23.54 -22.21
N GLY A 79 -23.57 -23.60 -21.45
CA GLY A 79 -23.92 -22.60 -20.44
C GLY A 79 -22.87 -22.49 -19.34
N ALA A 80 -22.32 -23.61 -18.87
CA ALA A 80 -21.26 -23.62 -17.86
C ALA A 80 -19.95 -23.00 -18.36
N LEU A 81 -19.61 -23.19 -19.64
CA LEU A 81 -18.45 -22.57 -20.28
C LEU A 81 -18.65 -21.05 -20.46
N ALA A 82 -19.84 -20.62 -20.85
CA ALA A 82 -20.16 -19.19 -20.95
C ALA A 82 -20.01 -18.47 -19.60
N ILE A 83 -20.48 -19.09 -18.51
CA ILE A 83 -20.32 -18.58 -17.15
C ILE A 83 -18.84 -18.56 -16.74
N LYS A 84 -18.08 -19.61 -17.07
CA LYS A 84 -16.64 -19.66 -16.82
C LYS A 84 -15.91 -18.46 -17.43
N LYS A 85 -16.21 -18.15 -18.69
CA LYS A 85 -15.62 -17.01 -19.40
C LYS A 85 -15.92 -15.68 -18.70
N GLN A 86 -17.15 -15.50 -18.21
CA GLN A 86 -17.51 -14.30 -17.45
C GLN A 86 -16.76 -14.20 -16.12
N ILE A 87 -16.54 -15.32 -15.42
CA ILE A 87 -15.71 -15.36 -14.21
C ILE A 87 -14.27 -14.94 -14.52
N GLU A 88 -13.68 -15.48 -15.58
CA GLU A 88 -12.31 -15.16 -16.00
C GLU A 88 -12.17 -13.68 -16.40
N GLU A 89 -13.16 -13.11 -17.11
CA GLU A 89 -13.19 -11.68 -17.46
C GLU A 89 -13.25 -10.78 -16.21
N LEU A 90 -14.05 -11.15 -15.19
CA LEU A 90 -14.12 -10.40 -13.94
C LEU A 90 -12.83 -10.53 -13.12
N GLN A 91 -12.22 -11.70 -13.08
CA GLN A 91 -10.92 -11.92 -12.42
C GLN A 91 -9.81 -11.12 -13.09
N ALA A 92 -9.78 -11.08 -14.43
CA ALA A 92 -8.81 -10.28 -15.18
C ALA A 92 -8.98 -8.78 -14.92
N LYS A 93 -10.22 -8.28 -14.78
CA LYS A 93 -10.48 -6.88 -14.40
C LYS A 93 -9.99 -6.54 -12.99
N ILE A 94 -10.16 -7.45 -12.02
CA ILE A 94 -9.62 -7.29 -10.67
C ILE A 94 -8.08 -7.23 -10.74
N ALA A 95 -7.46 -8.18 -11.44
CA ALA A 95 -6.00 -8.24 -11.58
C ALA A 95 -5.42 -7.00 -12.29
N ALA A 96 -6.06 -6.51 -13.35
CA ALA A 96 -5.63 -5.30 -14.06
C ALA A 96 -5.76 -4.03 -13.20
N ASP A 97 -6.81 -3.94 -12.36
CA ASP A 97 -6.99 -2.83 -11.42
C ASP A 97 -5.97 -2.87 -10.27
N GLU A 98 -5.50 -4.06 -9.88
CA GLU A 98 -4.40 -4.28 -8.96
C GLU A 98 -3.02 -3.99 -9.61
N GLU A 99 -2.84 -4.31 -10.89
CA GLU A 99 -1.59 -4.07 -11.63
C GLU A 99 -1.41 -2.58 -12.00
N THR A 100 -2.47 -1.87 -12.35
CA THR A 100 -2.41 -0.40 -12.52
C THR A 100 -2.14 0.32 -11.20
N ASP A 101 -2.46 -0.28 -10.06
CA ASP A 101 -2.05 0.21 -8.74
C ASP A 101 -0.53 0.04 -8.52
N LEU A 102 0.12 -0.94 -9.17
CA LEU A 102 1.58 -1.14 -9.12
C LEU A 102 2.36 -0.14 -9.99
N LEU A 103 1.77 0.36 -11.08
CA LEU A 103 2.45 1.23 -12.05
C LEU A 103 2.15 2.74 -11.91
N GLY A 104 1.15 3.14 -11.12
CA GLY A 104 0.66 4.53 -11.13
C GLY A 104 0.28 5.17 -9.80
N ASN A 105 0.26 4.44 -8.68
CA ASN A 105 -0.06 5.04 -7.40
C ASN A 105 0.75 4.34 -6.30
N LYS A 106 1.73 5.03 -5.70
CA LYS A 106 2.50 4.54 -4.55
C LYS A 106 1.65 4.53 -3.27
N ASN A 107 0.49 3.89 -3.35
CA ASN A 107 -0.40 3.60 -2.23
C ASN A 107 -1.16 2.30 -2.45
N SER A 108 -0.56 1.36 -3.18
CA SER A 108 -0.89 -0.04 -2.95
C SER A 108 -0.76 -0.28 -1.46
N LYS A 109 -1.85 -0.72 -0.83
CA LYS A 109 -1.80 -1.34 0.49
C LYS A 109 -0.99 -2.61 0.31
N ALA A 110 0.33 -2.47 0.23
CA ALA A 110 1.25 -3.51 0.59
C ALA A 110 0.77 -4.00 1.95
N ASP A 111 0.44 -5.28 2.00
CA ASP A 111 0.05 -5.97 3.22
C ASP A 111 0.89 -5.40 4.38
N PRO A 112 0.27 -4.76 5.39
CA PRO A 112 1.01 -4.05 6.41
C PRO A 112 2.00 -4.97 7.13
N ALA A 113 1.75 -6.28 7.16
CA ALA A 113 2.71 -7.28 7.59
C ALA A 113 3.96 -7.33 6.69
N LYS A 114 3.79 -7.31 5.36
CA LYS A 114 4.91 -7.24 4.39
C LYS A 114 5.66 -5.91 4.46
N LEU A 115 4.95 -4.80 4.73
CA LEU A 115 5.59 -3.50 4.93
C LEU A 115 6.44 -3.47 6.21
N LEU A 116 6.00 -4.18 7.25
CA LEU A 116 6.67 -4.21 8.54
C LEU A 116 8.00 -4.97 8.49
N VAL A 117 8.08 -6.08 7.75
CA VAL A 117 9.29 -6.90 7.66
C VAL A 117 10.51 -6.07 7.23
N GLY A 118 11.61 -6.25 7.95
CA GLY A 118 12.88 -5.54 7.75
C GLY A 118 13.40 -4.85 9.01
N LYS A 119 14.46 -4.06 8.84
CA LYS A 119 15.12 -3.32 9.91
C LYS A 119 14.57 -1.91 10.05
N TRP A 120 14.39 -1.47 11.29
CA TRP A 120 13.79 -0.18 11.64
C TRP A 120 14.57 0.46 12.77
N ASP A 121 15.07 1.67 12.58
CA ASP A 121 15.69 2.43 13.66
C ASP A 121 14.60 3.09 14.49
N PHE A 122 14.61 2.86 15.80
CA PHE A 122 13.63 3.41 16.71
C PHE A 122 14.25 4.28 17.79
N ILE A 123 13.48 5.26 18.25
CA ILE A 123 13.79 6.12 19.39
C ILE A 123 12.55 6.22 20.25
N LYS A 124 12.70 5.95 21.54
CA LYS A 124 11.70 6.18 22.58
C LYS A 124 11.91 7.54 23.25
N THR A 125 10.84 8.15 23.76
CA THR A 125 10.91 9.43 24.48
C THR A 125 11.71 9.40 25.78
N ASN A 126 11.93 8.22 26.38
CA ASN A 126 12.80 8.05 27.53
C ASN A 126 14.29 7.92 27.16
N GLY A 127 14.65 8.18 25.90
CA GLY A 127 16.03 8.13 25.42
C GLY A 127 16.54 6.75 25.02
N VAL A 128 15.70 5.71 25.10
CA VAL A 128 16.05 4.38 24.58
C VAL A 128 15.99 4.40 23.06
N ALA A 129 17.10 4.06 22.40
CA ALA A 129 17.22 3.99 20.95
C ALA A 129 17.83 2.65 20.54
N GLY A 130 17.54 2.23 19.31
CA GLY A 130 18.02 0.97 18.77
C GLY A 130 17.46 0.65 17.41
N THR A 131 17.59 -0.62 17.02
CA THR A 131 17.05 -1.14 15.75
C THR A 131 16.11 -2.31 16.05
N LEU A 132 14.90 -2.31 15.48
CA LEU A 132 13.98 -3.44 15.43
C LEU A 132 14.19 -4.19 14.12
N ASP A 133 14.38 -5.50 14.18
CA ASP A 133 14.45 -6.38 13.02
C ASP A 133 13.21 -7.29 13.02
N PHE A 134 12.18 -6.89 12.25
CA PHE A 134 10.94 -7.65 12.11
C PHE A 134 11.09 -8.76 11.08
N LYS A 135 10.81 -9.99 11.49
CA LYS A 135 10.85 -11.20 10.64
C LYS A 135 9.45 -11.58 10.18
N ALA A 136 9.36 -12.22 9.02
CA ALA A 136 8.08 -12.60 8.41
C ALA A 136 7.30 -13.68 9.19
N ASP A 137 7.94 -14.36 10.13
CA ASP A 137 7.38 -15.41 10.98
C ASP A 137 6.70 -14.87 12.26
N GLY A 138 6.58 -13.53 12.39
CA GLY A 138 6.03 -12.88 13.59
C GLY A 138 7.04 -12.69 14.72
N ASN A 139 8.32 -13.05 14.51
CA ASN A 139 9.38 -12.78 15.47
C ASN A 139 10.04 -11.42 15.18
N CYS A 140 10.63 -10.84 16.21
CA CYS A 140 11.32 -9.56 16.18
C CYS A 140 12.55 -9.62 17.09
N ILE A 141 13.60 -8.89 16.73
CA ILE A 141 14.76 -8.68 17.61
C ILE A 141 15.01 -7.17 17.70
N ALA A 142 15.06 -6.64 18.92
CA ALA A 142 15.50 -5.28 19.16
C ALA A 142 16.97 -5.26 19.58
N THR A 143 17.79 -4.47 18.90
CA THR A 143 19.17 -4.19 19.27
C THR A 143 19.24 -2.80 19.88
N ILE A 144 19.50 -2.69 21.19
CA ILE A 144 19.53 -1.41 21.90
C ILE A 144 20.92 -0.78 21.76
N THR A 145 20.96 0.43 21.22
CA THR A 145 22.21 1.19 21.01
C THR A 145 22.44 2.25 22.07
N ALA A 146 21.39 2.72 22.76
CA ALA A 146 21.52 3.62 23.90
C ALA A 146 20.25 3.61 24.78
N PRO A 147 20.36 3.69 26.12
CA PRO A 147 21.51 3.26 26.91
C PRO A 147 21.70 1.74 26.80
N VAL A 148 22.94 1.28 26.62
CA VAL A 148 23.25 -0.15 26.41
C VAL A 148 23.20 -0.90 27.74
N ALA A 149 21.99 -1.24 28.19
CA ALA A 149 21.77 -2.13 29.34
C ALA A 149 21.53 -3.58 28.89
N PHE A 150 20.75 -3.75 27.80
CA PHE A 150 20.41 -5.05 27.22
C PHE A 150 20.57 -4.96 25.70
N PRO A 151 21.70 -5.42 25.13
CA PRO A 151 22.02 -5.16 23.73
C PRO A 151 21.09 -5.89 22.76
N TYR A 152 20.44 -6.97 23.19
CA TYR A 152 19.52 -7.75 22.37
C TYR A 152 18.30 -8.14 23.19
N VAL A 153 17.12 -7.71 22.76
CA VAL A 153 15.84 -8.01 23.39
C VAL A 153 14.94 -8.69 22.36
N PRO A 154 14.63 -9.98 22.51
CA PRO A 154 13.72 -10.66 21.60
C PRO A 154 12.28 -10.18 21.83
N CYS A 155 11.52 -10.06 20.74
CA CYS A 155 10.15 -9.58 20.68
C CYS A 155 9.31 -10.47 19.75
N LYS A 156 8.00 -10.44 19.93
CA LYS A 156 7.02 -10.92 18.96
C LYS A 156 6.19 -9.77 18.44
N TRP A 157 5.73 -9.86 17.20
CA TRP A 157 4.85 -8.87 16.63
C TRP A 157 3.63 -9.53 15.98
N GLU A 158 2.51 -8.83 16.02
CA GLU A 158 1.30 -9.19 15.28
C GLU A 158 0.58 -7.95 14.76
N MET A 159 -0.15 -8.10 13.66
CA MET A 159 -1.07 -7.08 13.18
C MET A 159 -2.43 -7.30 13.82
N LYS A 160 -2.94 -6.29 14.54
CA LYS A 160 -4.32 -6.26 15.02
C LYS A 160 -5.00 -5.03 14.46
N GLU A 161 -5.98 -5.24 13.60
CA GLU A 161 -6.64 -4.18 12.82
C GLU A 161 -5.60 -3.40 11.98
N GLU A 162 -5.30 -2.15 12.35
CA GLU A 162 -4.31 -1.29 11.68
C GLU A 162 -3.09 -0.99 12.58
N LYS A 163 -2.92 -1.75 13.67
CA LYS A 163 -1.85 -1.57 14.64
C LYS A 163 -0.89 -2.75 14.63
N VAL A 164 0.39 -2.45 14.77
CA VAL A 164 1.45 -3.42 15.10
C VAL A 164 1.49 -3.53 16.62
N LEU A 165 1.21 -4.72 17.15
CA LEU A 165 1.42 -5.01 18.56
C LEU A 165 2.77 -5.67 18.72
N LEU A 166 3.64 -5.06 19.53
CA LEU A 166 4.97 -5.56 19.82
C LEU A 166 5.01 -6.04 21.27
N THR A 167 5.19 -7.34 21.45
CA THR A 167 5.30 -7.98 22.78
C THR A 167 6.77 -8.28 23.07
N TRP A 168 7.31 -7.71 24.15
CA TRP A 168 8.68 -7.94 24.55
C TRP A 168 8.81 -9.28 25.30
N LEU A 169 9.68 -10.19 24.86
CA LEU A 169 9.78 -11.51 25.51
C LEU A 169 10.53 -11.48 26.84
N SER A 170 11.28 -10.41 27.14
CA SER A 170 11.84 -10.18 28.47
C SER A 170 10.77 -9.81 29.50
N ASP A 171 9.62 -9.29 29.05
CA ASP A 171 8.48 -8.93 29.90
C ASP A 171 7.19 -8.92 29.05
N ALA A 172 6.50 -10.05 29.03
CA ALA A 172 5.29 -10.24 28.22
C ALA A 172 4.10 -9.35 28.65
N THR A 173 4.20 -8.67 29.80
CA THR A 173 3.19 -7.69 30.24
C THR A 173 3.37 -6.34 29.55
N LYS A 174 4.52 -6.10 28.92
CA LYS A 174 4.82 -4.90 28.14
C LYS A 174 4.47 -5.13 26.68
N VAL A 175 3.42 -4.46 26.23
CA VAL A 175 3.01 -4.42 24.83
C VAL A 175 3.12 -2.98 24.33
N ASP A 176 3.86 -2.79 23.24
CA ASP A 176 3.90 -1.51 22.53
C ASP A 176 2.94 -1.58 21.35
N SER A 177 2.17 -0.51 21.13
CA SER A 177 1.21 -0.42 20.02
C SER A 177 1.67 0.64 19.03
N LEU A 178 2.07 0.22 17.84
CA LEU A 178 2.58 1.08 16.78
C LEU A 178 1.60 1.17 15.61
N VAL A 179 1.59 2.32 14.93
CA VAL A 179 0.77 2.57 13.74
C VAL A 179 1.69 3.11 12.64
N PHE A 180 1.42 2.70 11.41
CA PHE A 180 2.09 3.29 10.25
C PHE A 180 1.64 4.75 10.08
N THR A 181 2.59 5.68 10.23
CA THR A 181 2.39 7.10 9.88
C THR A 181 2.84 7.38 8.45
N ALA A 182 3.68 6.51 7.89
CA ALA A 182 4.02 6.41 6.48
C ALA A 182 4.52 4.98 6.16
N ALA A 183 4.70 4.62 4.89
CA ALA A 183 5.22 3.31 4.50
C ALA A 183 6.58 2.95 5.13
N THR A 184 7.37 3.95 5.50
CA THR A 184 8.68 3.81 6.15
C THR A 184 8.72 4.38 7.57
N LYS A 185 7.56 4.72 8.16
CA LYS A 185 7.49 5.30 9.51
C LYS A 185 6.42 4.64 10.37
N LEU A 186 6.82 4.27 11.57
CA LEU A 186 5.95 3.77 12.64
C LEU A 186 5.99 4.76 13.80
N ALA A 187 4.85 5.03 14.41
CA ALA A 187 4.76 5.77 15.65
C ALA A 187 3.73 5.11 16.57
N GLY A 188 3.96 5.16 17.88
CA GLY A 188 3.02 4.56 18.80
C GLY A 188 3.42 4.69 20.26
N ASP A 189 2.60 4.11 21.13
CA ASP A 189 2.72 4.27 22.57
C ASP A 189 3.00 2.93 23.24
N THR A 190 3.80 3.00 24.31
CA THR A 190 4.02 1.88 25.23
C THR A 190 2.82 1.79 26.17
N HIS A 191 2.18 0.61 26.28
CA HIS A 191 1.04 0.41 27.21
C HIS A 191 1.48 0.44 28.69
N ASP A 192 2.79 0.38 28.96
CA ASP A 192 3.30 0.44 30.31
C ASP A 192 3.19 1.86 30.89
N VAL A 193 2.97 1.95 32.20
CA VAL A 193 2.38 3.06 32.98
C VAL A 193 3.15 4.41 32.98
N GLY A 194 3.98 4.68 31.97
CA GLY A 194 4.65 5.94 31.76
C GLY A 194 4.80 6.25 30.27
N LYS A 195 3.86 7.05 29.75
CA LYS A 195 3.92 8.05 28.64
C LYS A 195 5.05 7.97 27.60
N ASN A 196 5.52 6.78 27.22
CA ASN A 196 6.66 6.65 26.34
C ASN A 196 6.19 6.32 24.92
N SER A 197 6.41 7.27 24.01
CA SER A 197 6.14 7.05 22.60
C SER A 197 7.39 6.51 21.91
N ILE A 198 7.18 5.66 20.91
CA ILE A 198 8.19 5.08 20.04
C ILE A 198 7.99 5.66 18.66
N ASN A 199 9.06 6.18 18.07
CA ASN A 199 9.10 6.51 16.66
C ASN A 199 10.12 5.61 15.99
N ALA A 200 9.74 4.91 14.92
CA ALA A 200 10.64 4.06 14.17
C ALA A 200 10.63 4.40 12.67
N THR A 201 11.80 4.34 12.04
CA THR A 201 12.00 4.61 10.61
C THR A 201 12.62 3.39 9.95
N LYS A 202 12.05 2.94 8.83
CA LYS A 202 12.54 1.78 8.09
C LYS A 202 13.91 2.09 7.48
N GLN A 203 14.88 1.22 7.70
CA GLN A 203 16.18 1.32 7.05
C GLN A 203 16.04 1.06 5.55
N PRO A 204 16.84 1.74 4.71
CA PRO A 204 16.90 1.43 3.29
C PRO A 204 17.34 -0.02 3.10
N VAL A 205 16.68 -0.73 2.18
CA VAL A 205 17.12 -2.08 1.80
C VAL A 205 18.47 -1.93 1.10
N GLU A 206 19.54 -2.45 1.70
CA GLU A 206 20.83 -2.56 1.02
C GLU A 206 20.61 -3.40 -0.25
N LYS A 207 20.94 -2.82 -1.40
CA LYS A 207 20.81 -3.43 -2.73
C LYS A 207 21.98 -4.34 -3.03
#